data_AF-A0A6J0BKZ5-F1
#
_entry.id   AF-A0A6J0BKZ5-F1
#
_cell.length_a   1.000
_cell.length_b   1.000
_cell.length_c   1.000
_cell.angle_alpha   90.00
_cell.angle_beta   90.00
_cell.angle_gamma   90.00
#
_symmetry.space_group_name_H-M   'P 1'
#
loop_
_entity.id
_entity.type
_entity.pdbx_description
1 polymer ?
#
loop_
_entity_poly.entity_id
_entity_poly.type
_entity_poly.pdbx_seq_one_letter_code
_entity_poly.pdbx_strand_id
1 'polypeptide(L)'
;MMFLTIISVLCLGIGAFTQSQQIDSKQLQCLVCRTTMDELEAEIAKIDPSVSIDVGNYRLDANGNVKQKSIPLARSEVHISDMLDSICAKLDDYVRATYKSTGQLTLLRIMDPTGGMNPDISKVDIVQDGDLNKSLKFYCEGIVDEFEDDIVQLFSKGTKDIDVKVCTDVANFCSDTVSGEDEFTEDDDFTERDEL
;
A
#
# COMPACT_ATOMS: atom_id res chain seq x y z
N MET A 1 -56.95 -2.33 29.50
CA MET A 1 -56.51 -3.49 28.68
C MET A 1 -56.14 -3.12 27.24
N MET A 2 -56.78 -2.12 26.62
CA MET A 2 -56.51 -1.74 25.21
C MET A 2 -55.24 -0.87 25.00
N PHE A 3 -54.70 -0.24 26.04
CA PHE A 3 -53.48 0.58 25.96
C PHE A 3 -52.17 -0.22 26.10
N LEU A 4 -52.21 -1.40 26.75
CA LEU A 4 -51.05 -2.27 26.94
C LEU A 4 -50.64 -2.99 25.64
N THR A 5 -51.61 -3.23 24.75
CA THR A 5 -51.38 -3.89 23.46
C THR A 5 -50.71 -2.97 22.44
N ILE A 6 -50.91 -1.64 22.54
CA ILE A 6 -50.32 -0.66 21.62
C ILE A 6 -48.81 -0.51 21.85
N ILE A 7 -48.35 -0.60 23.11
CA ILE A 7 -46.92 -0.52 23.47
C ILE A 7 -46.17 -1.77 23.00
N SER A 8 -46.82 -2.94 23.03
CA SER A 8 -46.23 -4.21 22.56
C SER A 8 -45.99 -4.24 21.04
N VAL A 9 -46.87 -3.60 20.26
CA VAL A 9 -46.77 -3.57 18.80
C VAL A 9 -45.74 -2.55 18.30
N LEU A 10 -45.48 -1.47 19.07
CA LEU A 10 -44.51 -0.44 18.67
C LEU A 10 -43.04 -0.88 18.78
N CYS A 11 -42.73 -1.86 19.63
CA CYS A 11 -41.36 -2.38 19.78
C CYS A 11 -40.93 -3.38 18.69
N LEU A 12 -41.85 -3.87 17.86
CA LEU A 12 -41.55 -4.89 16.82
C LEU A 12 -41.18 -4.28 15.45
N GLY A 13 -41.17 -2.95 15.32
CA GLY A 13 -41.03 -2.24 14.04
C GLY A 13 -39.67 -1.58 13.77
N ILE A 14 -38.66 -1.73 14.63
CA ILE A 14 -37.33 -1.13 14.42
C ILE A 14 -36.29 -2.25 14.33
N GLY A 15 -36.38 -3.04 13.26
CA GLY A 15 -35.25 -3.82 12.80
C GLY A 15 -34.20 -2.85 12.27
N ALA A 16 -33.19 -2.56 13.08
CA ALA A 16 -32.02 -1.83 12.62
C ALA A 16 -31.39 -2.66 11.48
N PHE A 17 -31.46 -2.14 10.26
CA PHE A 17 -30.69 -2.67 9.14
C PHE A 17 -29.22 -2.41 9.44
N THR A 18 -28.54 -3.37 10.09
CA THR A 18 -27.09 -3.36 10.14
C THR A 18 -26.60 -3.81 8.77
N GLN A 19 -26.29 -2.86 7.89
CA GLN A 19 -25.46 -3.14 6.73
C GLN A 19 -24.06 -3.49 7.26
N SER A 20 -23.79 -4.79 7.40
CA SER A 20 -22.43 -5.28 7.48
C SER A 20 -21.82 -5.03 6.10
N GLN A 21 -21.04 -3.97 5.95
CA GLN A 21 -20.17 -3.81 4.78
C GLN A 21 -19.12 -4.91 4.88
N GLN A 22 -19.33 -6.02 4.17
CA GLN A 22 -18.29 -7.01 4.01
C GLN A 22 -17.19 -6.38 3.17
N ILE A 23 -16.05 -6.13 3.80
CA ILE A 23 -14.83 -5.67 3.12
C ILE A 23 -14.48 -6.72 2.06
N ASP A 24 -14.36 -6.27 0.81
CA ASP A 24 -13.95 -7.14 -0.29
C ASP A 24 -12.47 -7.54 -0.08
N SER A 25 -12.24 -8.85 0.12
CA SER A 25 -10.90 -9.42 0.30
C SER A 25 -9.97 -9.05 -0.84
N LYS A 26 -10.49 -8.92 -2.07
CA LYS A 26 -9.71 -8.56 -3.25
C LYS A 26 -9.26 -7.10 -3.20
N GLN A 27 -10.14 -6.20 -2.77
CA GLN A 27 -9.81 -4.79 -2.57
C GLN A 27 -8.72 -4.62 -1.51
N LEU A 28 -8.77 -5.40 -0.42
CA LEU A 28 -7.73 -5.36 0.60
C LEU A 28 -6.38 -5.88 0.07
N GLN A 29 -6.38 -6.99 -0.67
CA GLN A 29 -5.15 -7.51 -1.30
C GLN A 29 -4.53 -6.49 -2.26
N CYS A 30 -5.36 -5.79 -3.05
CA CYS A 30 -4.90 -4.71 -3.93
C CYS A 30 -4.21 -3.59 -3.14
N LEU A 31 -4.85 -3.09 -2.08
CA LEU A 31 -4.30 -2.02 -1.25
C LEU A 31 -2.99 -2.42 -0.56
N VAL A 32 -2.93 -3.64 -0.02
CA VAL A 32 -1.71 -4.16 0.62
C VAL A 32 -0.60 -4.27 -0.42
N CYS A 33 -0.88 -4.86 -1.58
CA CYS A 33 0.11 -5.01 -2.65
C CYS A 33 0.71 -3.65 -3.05
N ARG A 34 -0.12 -2.64 -3.32
CA ARG A 34 0.36 -1.29 -3.69
C ARG A 34 1.21 -0.67 -2.60
N THR A 35 0.73 -0.72 -1.35
CA THR A 35 1.46 -0.18 -0.20
C THR A 35 2.83 -0.85 -0.04
N THR A 36 2.91 -2.18 -0.25
CA THR A 36 4.18 -2.92 -0.22
C THR A 36 5.12 -2.45 -1.33
N MET A 37 4.63 -2.25 -2.57
CA MET A 37 5.45 -1.79 -3.68
C MET A 37 5.93 -0.34 -3.47
N ASP A 38 5.06 0.53 -2.96
CA ASP A 38 5.38 1.92 -2.64
C ASP A 38 6.46 2.02 -1.55
N GLU A 39 6.33 1.22 -0.48
CA GLU A 39 7.34 1.16 0.60
C GLU A 39 8.67 0.59 0.10
N LEU A 40 8.65 -0.40 -0.79
CA LEU A 40 9.86 -0.95 -1.42
C LEU A 40 10.56 0.11 -2.28
N GLU A 41 9.80 0.79 -3.15
CA GLU A 41 10.34 1.86 -3.99
C GLU A 41 10.92 3.00 -3.14
N ALA A 42 10.23 3.38 -2.06
CA ALA A 42 10.70 4.40 -1.13
C ALA A 42 12.00 4.02 -0.40
N GLU A 43 12.18 2.75 -0.01
CA GLU A 43 13.44 2.29 0.59
C GLU A 43 14.57 2.20 -0.43
N ILE A 44 14.29 1.68 -1.63
CA ILE A 44 15.26 1.61 -2.72
C ILE A 44 15.75 3.01 -3.10
N ALA A 45 14.86 4.01 -3.13
CA ALA A 45 15.20 5.40 -3.45
C ALA A 45 16.17 6.05 -2.44
N LYS A 46 16.29 5.51 -1.22
CA LYS A 46 17.24 5.98 -0.21
C LYS A 46 18.65 5.42 -0.40
N ILE A 47 18.83 4.40 -1.23
CA ILE A 47 20.13 3.76 -1.47
C ILE A 47 21.01 4.69 -2.30
N ASP A 48 22.26 4.87 -1.87
CA ASP A 48 23.25 5.65 -2.61
C ASP A 48 23.56 4.95 -3.97
N PRO A 49 23.37 5.64 -5.11
CA PRO A 49 23.61 5.08 -6.45
C PRO A 49 25.05 4.61 -6.70
N SER A 50 26.02 5.08 -5.92
CA SER A 50 27.43 4.68 -6.00
C SER A 50 27.72 3.33 -5.33
N VAL A 51 26.81 2.82 -4.50
CA VAL A 51 26.97 1.54 -3.82
C VAL A 51 26.62 0.40 -4.77
N SER A 52 27.59 -0.49 -4.97
CA SER A 52 27.45 -1.68 -5.81
C SER A 52 27.80 -2.95 -5.03
N ILE A 53 27.26 -4.07 -5.50
CA ILE A 53 27.56 -5.41 -4.98
C ILE A 53 28.08 -6.27 -6.12
N ASP A 54 29.06 -7.10 -5.80
CA ASP A 54 29.63 -8.03 -6.75
C ASP A 54 28.77 -9.27 -6.90
N VAL A 55 28.56 -9.66 -8.16
CA VAL A 55 27.68 -10.77 -8.53
C VAL A 55 28.38 -11.77 -9.42
N GLY A 56 28.03 -13.05 -9.21
CA GLY A 56 28.55 -14.18 -9.97
C GLY A 56 29.98 -14.56 -9.62
N ASN A 57 30.52 -15.50 -10.40
CA ASN A 57 31.84 -16.06 -10.15
C ASN A 57 32.96 -15.16 -10.70
N TYR A 58 34.08 -15.13 -9.98
CA TYR A 58 35.33 -14.54 -10.45
C TYR A 58 35.80 -15.22 -11.75
N ARG A 59 36.05 -14.44 -12.79
CA ARG A 59 36.61 -14.93 -14.06
C ARG A 59 38.01 -14.39 -14.27
N LEU A 60 38.94 -15.24 -14.67
CA LEU A 60 40.27 -14.78 -15.08
C LEU A 60 40.22 -14.32 -16.54
N ASP A 61 40.82 -13.17 -16.82
CA ASP A 61 41.07 -12.75 -18.20
C ASP A 61 42.35 -13.39 -18.77
N ALA A 62 42.62 -13.15 -20.05
CA ALA A 62 43.77 -13.71 -20.75
C ALA A 62 45.14 -13.28 -20.17
N ASN A 63 45.16 -12.22 -19.35
CA ASN A 63 46.35 -11.70 -18.70
C ASN A 63 46.49 -12.20 -17.25
N GLY A 64 45.58 -13.07 -16.79
CA GLY A 64 45.56 -13.59 -15.42
C GLY A 64 44.96 -12.63 -14.40
N ASN A 65 44.30 -11.54 -14.82
CA ASN A 65 43.60 -10.66 -13.90
C ASN A 65 42.21 -11.21 -13.59
N VAL A 66 41.75 -11.00 -12.37
CA VAL A 66 40.39 -11.33 -11.94
C VAL A 66 39.42 -10.25 -12.41
N LYS A 67 38.46 -10.64 -13.25
CA LYS A 67 37.28 -9.85 -13.60
C LYS A 67 36.09 -10.28 -12.76
N GLN A 68 35.52 -9.31 -12.06
CA GLN A 68 34.32 -9.46 -11.26
C GLN A 68 33.24 -8.55 -11.84
N LYS A 69 32.01 -9.05 -11.95
CA LYS A 69 30.87 -8.24 -12.37
C LYS A 69 30.28 -7.59 -11.12
N SER A 70 30.05 -6.29 -11.18
CA SER A 70 29.37 -5.54 -10.11
C SER A 70 28.08 -4.93 -10.67
N ILE A 71 27.05 -4.86 -9.83
CA ILE A 71 25.77 -4.19 -10.16
C ILE A 71 25.39 -3.23 -9.02
N PRO A 72 24.61 -2.17 -9.30
CA PRO A 72 24.11 -1.30 -8.24
C PRO A 72 23.32 -2.09 -7.19
N LEU A 73 23.53 -1.78 -5.90
CA LEU A 73 22.86 -2.47 -4.78
C LEU A 73 21.33 -2.39 -4.90
N ALA A 74 20.81 -1.23 -5.31
CA ALA A 74 19.40 -0.97 -5.59
C ALA A 74 18.78 -1.88 -6.68
N ARG A 75 19.60 -2.61 -7.45
CA ARG A 75 19.16 -3.56 -8.50
C ARG A 75 19.60 -4.99 -8.23
N SER A 76 20.12 -5.25 -7.03
CA SER A 76 20.55 -6.59 -6.63
C SER A 76 19.34 -7.41 -6.22
N GLU A 77 19.11 -8.52 -6.90
CA GLU A 77 18.00 -9.43 -6.60
C GLU A 77 18.00 -9.87 -5.14
N VAL A 78 19.19 -10.21 -4.61
CA VAL A 78 19.38 -10.59 -3.21
C VAL A 78 18.98 -9.46 -2.27
N HIS A 79 19.37 -8.23 -2.59
CA HIS A 79 19.06 -7.10 -1.72
C HIS A 79 17.58 -6.75 -1.72
N ILE A 80 16.93 -6.83 -2.88
CA ILE A 80 15.49 -6.60 -3.01
C ILE A 80 14.70 -7.67 -2.25
N SER A 81 15.08 -8.94 -2.38
CA SER A 81 14.53 -10.05 -1.61
C SER A 81 14.64 -9.80 -0.10
N ASP A 82 15.84 -9.45 0.39
CA ASP A 82 16.05 -9.15 1.81
C ASP A 82 15.18 -7.96 2.32
N MET A 83 14.90 -6.97 1.45
CA MET A 83 14.08 -5.81 1.83
C MET A 83 12.61 -6.16 1.99
N LEU A 84 12.07 -7.12 1.23
CA LEU A 84 10.64 -7.47 1.25
C LEU A 84 10.17 -7.88 2.65
N ASP A 85 10.95 -8.68 3.37
CA ASP A 85 10.69 -9.07 4.76
C ASP A 85 10.56 -7.85 5.67
N SER A 86 11.52 -6.92 5.56
CA SER A 86 11.55 -5.70 6.37
C SER A 86 10.37 -4.77 6.07
N ILE A 87 9.86 -4.79 4.83
CA ILE A 87 8.72 -4.00 4.40
C ILE A 87 7.43 -4.59 4.96
N CYS A 88 7.25 -5.91 4.88
CA CYS A 88 6.10 -6.55 5.51
C CYS A 88 6.06 -6.30 7.02
N ALA A 89 7.21 -6.21 7.69
CA ALA A 89 7.26 -5.80 9.10
C ALA A 89 6.75 -4.37 9.34
N LYS A 90 7.01 -3.42 8.43
CA LYS A 90 6.47 -2.04 8.55
C LYS A 90 4.96 -1.96 8.45
N LEU A 91 4.30 -2.94 7.81
CA LEU A 91 2.85 -2.95 7.72
C LEU A 91 2.16 -3.18 9.08
N ASP A 92 2.91 -3.52 10.14
CA ASP A 92 2.40 -3.47 11.51
C ASP A 92 2.07 -2.03 11.98
N ASP A 93 2.67 -1.00 11.38
CA ASP A 93 2.39 0.43 11.66
C ASP A 93 1.19 0.98 10.86
N TYR A 94 0.58 0.14 10.03
CA TYR A 94 -0.57 0.48 9.18
C TYR A 94 -1.86 -0.07 9.77
N VAL A 95 -2.96 0.64 9.52
CA VAL A 95 -4.31 0.22 9.89
C VAL A 95 -5.25 0.29 8.69
N ARG A 96 -6.25 -0.59 8.68
CA ARG A 96 -7.39 -0.44 7.79
C ARG A 96 -8.21 0.77 8.22
N ALA A 97 -8.56 1.62 7.28
CA ALA A 97 -9.40 2.77 7.53
C ALA A 97 -10.33 3.02 6.35
N THR A 98 -11.40 3.78 6.55
CA THR A 98 -12.29 4.25 5.49
C THR A 98 -12.29 5.78 5.47
N TYR A 99 -12.15 6.38 4.29
CA TYR A 99 -12.25 7.83 4.16
C TYR A 99 -13.64 8.32 4.57
N LYS A 100 -13.72 9.35 5.42
CA LYS A 100 -15.00 9.93 5.86
C LYS A 100 -15.80 10.56 4.72
N SER A 101 -15.11 11.06 3.70
CA SER A 101 -15.71 11.74 2.54
C SER A 101 -16.37 10.77 1.56
N THR A 102 -15.72 9.63 1.28
CA THR A 102 -16.15 8.70 0.22
C THR A 102 -16.62 7.35 0.73
N GLY A 103 -16.27 7.00 1.98
CA GLY A 103 -16.47 5.66 2.53
C GLY A 103 -15.52 4.61 1.93
N GLN A 104 -14.52 5.00 1.14
CA GLN A 104 -13.61 4.08 0.48
C GLN A 104 -12.56 3.52 1.44
N LEU A 105 -12.32 2.21 1.38
CA LEU A 105 -11.29 1.52 2.14
C LEU A 105 -9.89 1.99 1.72
N THR A 106 -9.01 2.20 2.70
CA THR A 106 -7.62 2.58 2.54
C THR A 106 -6.76 1.97 3.65
N LEU A 107 -5.44 2.01 3.46
CA LEU A 107 -4.47 1.70 4.50
C LEU A 107 -3.85 3.00 4.97
N LEU A 108 -3.97 3.29 6.26
CA LEU A 108 -3.39 4.48 6.87
C LEU A 108 -2.21 4.08 7.75
N ARG A 109 -1.05 4.66 7.50
CA ARG A 109 0.07 4.62 8.44
C ARG A 109 -0.25 5.48 9.65
N ILE A 110 -0.22 4.94 10.88
CA ILE A 110 -0.62 5.68 12.09
C ILE A 110 0.37 6.81 12.40
N MET A 111 1.66 6.53 12.27
CA MET A 111 2.74 7.47 12.52
C MET A 111 3.42 7.86 11.22
N ASP A 112 3.71 9.14 11.05
CA ASP A 112 4.53 9.61 9.95
C ASP A 112 6.00 9.14 10.10
N PRO A 113 6.82 9.20 9.03
CA PRO A 113 8.23 8.83 9.10
C PRO A 113 9.09 9.66 10.08
N THR A 114 8.59 10.81 10.54
CA THR A 114 9.26 11.69 11.52
C THR A 114 8.88 11.36 12.98
N GLY A 115 7.95 10.43 13.19
CA GLY A 115 7.46 10.01 14.51
C GLY A 115 6.25 10.79 15.02
N GLY A 116 5.67 11.68 14.20
CA GLY A 116 4.41 12.37 14.48
C GLY A 116 3.19 11.50 14.17
N MET A 117 2.02 11.91 14.67
CA MET A 117 0.76 11.29 14.27
C MET A 117 0.41 11.71 12.83
N ASN A 118 -0.01 10.76 12.00
CA ASN A 118 -0.39 11.06 10.62
C ASN A 118 -1.54 12.10 10.57
N PRO A 119 -1.37 13.25 9.91
CA PRO A 119 -2.39 14.30 9.87
C PRO A 119 -3.72 13.85 9.25
N ASP A 120 -3.67 12.84 8.39
CA ASP A 120 -4.84 12.28 7.71
C ASP A 120 -5.66 11.34 8.61
N ILE A 121 -5.19 11.03 9.82
CA ILE A 121 -5.97 10.24 10.81
C ILE A 121 -7.34 10.87 11.11
N SER A 122 -7.42 12.21 11.03
CA SER A 122 -8.68 12.94 11.26
C SER A 122 -9.68 12.79 10.11
N LYS A 123 -9.21 12.44 8.89
CA LYS A 123 -10.00 12.31 7.66
C LYS A 123 -10.58 10.91 7.46
N VAL A 124 -10.18 9.95 8.27
CA VAL A 124 -10.58 8.55 8.14
C VAL A 124 -11.25 8.03 9.41
N ASP A 125 -12.04 6.97 9.25
CA ASP A 125 -12.54 6.14 10.34
C ASP A 125 -11.75 4.84 10.36
N ILE A 126 -11.04 4.57 11.47
CA ILE A 126 -10.25 3.35 11.62
C ILE A 126 -11.20 2.15 11.74
N VAL A 127 -11.00 1.15 10.90
CA VAL A 127 -11.78 -0.08 10.91
C VAL A 127 -11.31 -0.95 12.08
N GLN A 128 -12.19 -1.11 13.07
CA GLN A 128 -11.94 -1.95 14.24
C GLN A 128 -12.55 -3.34 14.00
N ASP A 129 -11.79 -4.24 13.38
CA ASP A 129 -12.28 -5.60 13.16
C ASP A 129 -12.16 -6.46 14.42
N GLY A 130 -13.17 -7.28 14.70
CA GLY A 130 -13.13 -8.26 15.79
C GLY A 130 -12.15 -9.41 15.54
N ASP A 131 -11.71 -9.57 14.29
CA ASP A 131 -10.68 -10.52 13.86
C ASP A 131 -9.37 -9.78 13.57
N LEU A 132 -8.87 -9.08 14.60
CA LEU A 132 -7.50 -8.53 14.68
C LEU A 132 -6.40 -9.58 14.40
N ASN A 133 -6.76 -10.85 14.21
CA ASN A 133 -5.83 -11.97 14.05
C ASN A 133 -5.10 -12.03 12.70
N LYS A 134 -5.54 -11.28 11.68
CA LYS A 134 -4.80 -11.15 10.41
C LYS A 134 -4.37 -9.71 10.20
N SER A 135 -3.17 -9.39 10.67
CA SER A 135 -2.52 -8.09 10.47
C SER A 135 -2.26 -7.86 8.98
N LEU A 136 -2.12 -6.59 8.58
CA LEU A 136 -1.73 -6.23 7.20
C LEU A 136 -0.39 -6.85 6.82
N LYS A 137 0.50 -7.02 7.80
CA LYS A 137 1.73 -7.80 7.67
C LYS A 137 1.49 -9.21 7.15
N PHE A 138 0.53 -9.96 7.69
CA PHE A 138 0.24 -11.31 7.20
C PHE A 138 -0.24 -11.32 5.74
N TYR A 139 -1.00 -10.30 5.31
CA TYR A 139 -1.36 -10.14 3.91
C TYR A 139 -0.14 -9.82 3.04
N CYS A 140 0.77 -8.97 3.51
CA CYS A 140 2.01 -8.68 2.81
C CYS A 140 2.89 -9.92 2.67
N GLU A 141 3.10 -10.65 3.76
CA GLU A 141 3.87 -11.90 3.76
C GLU A 141 3.29 -12.88 2.74
N GLY A 142 1.97 -13.09 2.73
CA GLY A 142 1.34 -13.95 1.74
C GLY A 142 1.48 -13.48 0.29
N ILE A 143 1.50 -12.16 0.04
CA ILE A 143 1.73 -11.61 -1.30
C ILE A 143 3.18 -11.77 -1.72
N VAL A 144 4.12 -11.48 -0.82
CA VAL A 144 5.55 -11.63 -1.06
C VAL A 144 5.88 -13.09 -1.32
N ASP A 145 5.40 -14.00 -0.47
CA ASP A 145 5.61 -15.45 -0.62
C ASP A 145 5.15 -15.97 -2.00
N GLU A 146 4.07 -15.42 -2.56
CA GLU A 146 3.52 -15.85 -3.85
C GLU A 146 4.21 -15.20 -5.05
N PHE A 147 4.63 -13.93 -4.94
CA PHE A 147 5.07 -13.11 -6.08
C PHE A 147 6.51 -12.57 -5.96
N GLU A 148 7.31 -13.04 -5.01
CA GLU A 148 8.69 -12.58 -4.78
C GLU A 148 9.53 -12.57 -6.06
N ASP A 149 9.54 -13.67 -6.80
CA ASP A 149 10.33 -13.82 -8.03
C ASP A 149 9.98 -12.73 -9.07
N ASP A 150 8.69 -12.44 -9.25
CA ASP A 150 8.21 -11.43 -10.18
C ASP A 150 8.55 -10.00 -9.70
N ILE A 151 8.36 -9.73 -8.40
CA ILE A 151 8.70 -8.46 -7.78
C ILE A 151 10.20 -8.18 -7.95
N VAL A 152 11.05 -9.12 -7.52
CA VAL A 152 12.51 -9.02 -7.59
C VAL A 152 12.96 -8.79 -9.02
N GLN A 153 12.39 -9.52 -9.98
CA GLN A 153 12.73 -9.36 -11.39
C GLN A 153 12.36 -7.97 -11.93
N LEU A 154 11.17 -7.46 -11.60
CA LEU A 154 10.68 -6.16 -12.08
C LEU A 154 11.50 -5.00 -11.50
N PHE A 155 11.82 -5.04 -10.20
CA PHE A 155 12.66 -4.04 -9.54
C PHE A 155 14.11 -4.07 -10.06
N SER A 156 14.70 -5.26 -10.22
CA SER A 156 16.08 -5.40 -10.71
C SER A 156 16.27 -4.85 -12.13
N LYS A 157 15.20 -4.86 -12.95
CA LYS A 157 15.17 -4.25 -14.29
C LYS A 157 15.03 -2.72 -14.28
N GLY A 158 14.70 -2.11 -13.13
CA GLY A 158 14.40 -0.67 -13.04
C GLY A 158 13.12 -0.31 -13.80
N THR A 159 12.13 -1.18 -13.72
CA THR A 159 10.85 -1.01 -14.40
C THR A 159 10.08 0.17 -13.82
N LYS A 160 9.37 0.95 -14.65
CA LYS A 160 8.43 1.97 -14.17
C LYS A 160 7.05 1.39 -13.88
N ASP A 161 6.31 2.06 -13.00
CA ASP A 161 4.94 1.73 -12.62
C ASP A 161 4.87 0.28 -12.07
N ILE A 162 5.75 -0.01 -11.10
CA ILE A 162 5.93 -1.38 -10.58
C ILE A 162 4.70 -1.82 -9.80
N ASP A 163 4.06 -0.92 -9.07
CA ASP A 163 2.80 -1.17 -8.37
C ASP A 163 1.72 -1.66 -9.34
N VAL A 164 1.55 -1.02 -10.50
CA VAL A 164 0.59 -1.44 -11.52
C VAL A 164 0.98 -2.81 -12.08
N LYS A 165 2.25 -3.01 -12.43
CA LYS A 165 2.70 -4.28 -13.03
C LYS A 165 2.56 -5.45 -12.08
N VAL A 166 2.96 -5.28 -10.82
CA VAL A 166 2.86 -6.35 -9.83
C VAL A 166 1.41 -6.56 -9.43
N CYS A 167 0.71 -5.51 -9.01
CA CYS A 167 -0.59 -5.66 -8.36
C CYS A 167 -1.75 -5.84 -9.33
N THR A 168 -1.64 -5.33 -10.56
CA THR A 168 -2.65 -5.48 -11.62
C THR A 168 -2.25 -6.58 -12.59
N ASP A 169 -1.09 -6.47 -13.27
CA ASP A 169 -0.77 -7.38 -14.39
C ASP A 169 -0.41 -8.79 -13.92
N VAL A 170 0.44 -8.91 -12.90
CA VAL A 170 0.93 -10.19 -12.38
C VAL A 170 -0.08 -10.80 -11.40
N ALA A 171 -0.37 -10.10 -10.29
CA ALA A 171 -1.15 -10.65 -9.20
C ALA A 171 -2.67 -10.56 -9.41
N ASN A 172 -3.14 -9.73 -10.36
CA ASN A 172 -4.57 -9.56 -10.67
C ASN A 172 -5.44 -9.16 -9.46
N PHE A 173 -4.85 -8.50 -8.45
CA PHE A 173 -5.55 -8.00 -7.28
C PHE A 173 -6.28 -6.70 -7.59
N CYS A 174 -5.62 -5.80 -8.31
CA CYS A 174 -6.15 -4.50 -8.68
C CYS A 174 -6.81 -4.55 -10.06
N SER A 175 -7.81 -3.70 -10.28
CA SER A 175 -8.39 -3.43 -11.59
C SER A 175 -8.09 -1.99 -11.96
N ASP A 176 -6.90 -1.73 -12.50
CA ASP A 176 -6.60 -0.44 -13.10
C ASP A 176 -7.36 -0.31 -14.42
N THR A 177 -8.62 0.11 -14.35
CA THR A 177 -9.10 0.99 -15.39
C THR A 177 -8.31 2.27 -15.19
N VAL A 178 -7.44 2.64 -16.13
CA VAL A 178 -6.78 3.96 -16.17
C VAL A 178 -7.91 5.00 -16.10
N SER A 179 -8.23 5.40 -14.89
CA SER A 179 -9.24 6.40 -14.57
C SER A 179 -8.38 7.65 -14.47
N GLY A 180 -8.44 8.46 -15.52
CA GLY A 180 -7.59 9.61 -15.67
C GLY A 180 -7.53 10.43 -14.40
N GLU A 181 -6.31 10.87 -14.10
CA GLU A 181 -5.99 12.11 -13.40
C GLU A 181 -7.23 12.99 -13.22
N ASP A 182 -7.81 12.97 -12.02
CA ASP A 182 -8.81 13.95 -11.62
C ASP A 182 -8.11 15.32 -11.65
N GLU A 183 -8.32 16.01 -12.76
CA GLU A 183 -7.94 17.38 -13.04
C GLU A 183 -8.52 18.28 -11.94
N PHE A 184 -7.76 18.48 -10.85
CA PHE A 184 -8.00 19.56 -9.90
C PHE A 184 -7.74 20.87 -10.63
N THR A 185 -8.80 21.43 -11.21
CA THR A 185 -8.83 22.84 -11.61
C THR A 185 -8.97 23.66 -10.33
N GLU A 186 -7.88 24.27 -9.90
CA GLU A 186 -7.90 25.34 -8.91
C GLU A 186 -8.50 26.59 -9.58
N ASP A 187 -9.80 26.84 -9.34
CA ASP A 187 -10.43 28.12 -9.64
C ASP A 187 -9.96 29.16 -8.60
N ASP A 188 -8.91 29.91 -8.93
CA ASP A 188 -8.49 31.09 -8.17
C ASP A 188 -9.39 32.31 -8.53
N ASP A 189 -10.39 32.57 -7.68
CA ASP A 189 -11.07 33.86 -7.58
C ASP A 189 -10.22 34.79 -6.69
N PHE A 190 -9.55 35.79 -7.30
CA PHE A 190 -9.01 36.92 -6.56
C PHE A 190 -9.72 38.20 -6.99
N THR A 191 -10.53 38.71 -6.07
CA THR A 191 -11.16 40.02 -6.13
C THR A 191 -10.11 41.10 -5.86
N GLU A 192 -9.71 41.86 -6.89
CA GLU A 192 -8.99 43.12 -6.68
C GLU A 192 -9.96 44.19 -6.16
N ARG A 193 -9.80 44.52 -4.88
CA ARG A 193 -10.28 45.75 -4.28
C ARG A 193 -9.06 46.62 -4.02
N ASP A 194 -8.88 47.67 -4.81
CA ASP A 194 -8.14 48.86 -4.39
C ASP A 194 -8.93 50.12 -4.79
N GLU A 195 -9.41 50.81 -3.75
CA GLU A 195 -9.83 52.21 -3.80
C GLU A 195 -8.59 53.07 -3.48
N LEU A 196 -8.17 53.96 -4.40
CA LEU A 196 -8.04 55.42 -4.22
C LEU A 196 -7.39 56.08 -5.45
#